data_AF-A0A6B0S4R2-F1
#
_entry.id   AF-A0A6B0S4R2-F1
#
_cell.length_a   1.000
_cell.length_b   1.000
_cell.length_c   1.000
_cell.angle_alpha   90.00
_cell.angle_beta   90.00
_cell.angle_gamma   90.00
#
_symmetry.space_group_name_H-M   'P 1'
#
loop_
_entity.id
_entity.type
_entity.pdbx_description
1 polymer ?
#
loop_
_entity_poly.entity_id
_entity_poly.type
_entity_poly.pdbx_seq_one_letter_code
_entity_poly.pdbx_strand_id
1 'polypeptide(L)'
;MGPTACLWPPAHYCSLTCSLGPSLPLTWLPLQLLWAGLELDIVGQLHLQDEELASTRPGRRLRLLLQHQVPRDLEGAEQRLQQLQDLRKGPPLSPWDFEHLLLTGVSCVYRLHVASEAEERGRWAQVFTLLAQETLWDLCKGFCPQGQPPSLGLWASIVDSFP
;
A
#
# COMPACT_ATOMS: atom_id res chain seq x y z
N MET A 1 11.90 9.74 -52.25
CA MET A 1 11.81 8.48 -51.48
C MET A 1 11.71 8.84 -50.01
N GLY A 2 10.62 8.48 -49.32
CA GLY A 2 10.49 8.69 -47.87
C GLY A 2 11.10 7.55 -47.05
N PRO A 3 10.78 7.39 -45.74
CA PRO A 3 10.00 8.33 -44.91
C PRO A 3 10.51 8.49 -43.43
N THR A 4 9.99 9.53 -42.76
CA THR A 4 9.62 9.65 -41.32
C THR A 4 10.47 9.04 -40.21
N ALA A 5 10.99 9.92 -39.33
CA ALA A 5 10.98 9.71 -37.88
C ALA A 5 10.38 10.97 -37.22
N CYS A 6 9.37 10.79 -36.38
CA CYS A 6 8.63 11.86 -35.72
C CYS A 6 9.52 12.58 -34.69
N LEU A 7 10.06 13.75 -35.06
CA LEU A 7 10.46 14.74 -34.07
C LEU A 7 9.18 15.37 -33.51
N TRP A 8 8.90 15.13 -32.24
CA TRP A 8 7.95 15.96 -31.50
C TRP A 8 8.65 17.29 -31.18
N PRO A 9 8.05 18.48 -31.44
CA PRO A 9 8.70 19.76 -31.15
C PRO A 9 8.54 20.15 -29.68
N PRO A 10 9.45 20.98 -29.14
CA PRO A 10 9.30 21.61 -27.84
C PRO A 10 8.49 22.90 -28.00
N ALA A 11 7.43 23.08 -27.21
CA ALA A 11 6.84 24.39 -26.87
C ALA A 11 5.61 24.15 -25.98
N HIS A 12 5.68 24.41 -24.69
CA HIS A 12 5.33 25.69 -24.05
C HIS A 12 3.89 25.72 -23.52
N TYR A 13 3.77 26.31 -22.32
CA TYR A 13 2.56 26.71 -21.58
C TYR A 13 1.79 25.62 -20.81
N CYS A 14 2.24 25.39 -19.56
CA CYS A 14 1.31 25.23 -18.44
C CYS A 14 1.53 26.39 -17.46
N SER A 15 1.15 27.60 -17.89
CA SER A 15 0.93 28.72 -16.96
C SER A 15 -0.44 28.55 -16.32
N LEU A 16 -0.56 27.57 -15.42
CA LEU A 16 -1.67 27.53 -14.48
C LEU A 16 -1.24 28.34 -13.26
N THR A 17 -1.62 29.61 -13.28
CA THR A 17 -1.74 30.47 -12.10
C THR A 17 -2.23 29.65 -10.91
N CYS A 18 -1.47 29.67 -9.80
CA CYS A 18 -1.93 29.24 -8.48
C CYS A 18 -3.08 30.14 -8.02
N SER A 19 -4.27 29.94 -8.57
CA SER A 19 -5.50 30.48 -8.01
C SER A 19 -5.98 29.55 -6.90
N LEU A 20 -6.03 30.12 -5.70
CA LEU A 20 -6.64 29.58 -4.50
C LEU A 20 -8.10 29.16 -4.80
N GLY A 21 -8.33 27.87 -5.02
CA GLY A 21 -9.62 27.24 -5.34
C GLY A 21 -9.55 25.75 -5.01
N PRO A 22 -10.68 25.11 -4.65
CA PRO A 22 -10.73 24.05 -3.65
C PRO A 22 -9.78 22.91 -3.99
N SER A 23 -8.96 22.56 -3.00
CA SER A 23 -8.05 21.43 -2.99
C SER A 23 -8.60 20.26 -3.81
N LEU A 24 -7.85 19.85 -4.85
CA LEU A 24 -8.00 18.52 -5.44
C LEU A 24 -8.21 17.52 -4.29
N PRO A 25 -9.28 16.72 -4.31
CA PRO A 25 -9.58 15.86 -3.19
C PRO A 25 -8.36 14.98 -2.97
N LEU A 26 -7.81 15.04 -1.75
CA LEU A 26 -6.60 14.35 -1.29
C LEU A 26 -6.69 12.81 -1.43
N THR A 27 -7.78 12.29 -1.99
CA THR A 27 -8.16 10.88 -2.12
C THR A 27 -7.44 10.15 -3.25
N TRP A 28 -6.88 10.84 -4.25
CA TRP A 28 -6.24 10.19 -5.42
C TRP A 28 -4.71 10.08 -5.33
N LEU A 29 -4.10 10.86 -4.44
CA LEU A 29 -2.65 10.92 -4.25
C LEU A 29 -2.03 9.59 -3.80
N PRO A 30 -2.60 8.82 -2.84
CA PRO A 30 -2.01 7.56 -2.41
C PRO A 30 -1.97 6.53 -3.54
N LEU A 31 -3.04 6.47 -4.35
CA LEU A 31 -3.12 5.56 -5.49
C LEU A 31 -2.11 5.93 -6.57
N GLN A 32 -2.04 7.21 -6.95
CA GLN A 32 -1.05 7.70 -7.92
C GLN A 32 0.40 7.45 -7.48
N LEU A 33 0.69 7.63 -6.19
CA LEU A 33 2.00 7.34 -5.63
C LEU A 33 2.30 5.83 -5.63
N LEU A 34 1.31 4.97 -5.40
CA LEU A 34 1.50 3.52 -5.50
C LEU A 34 1.77 3.07 -6.93
N TRP A 35 1.12 3.70 -7.93
CA TRP A 35 1.34 3.42 -9.35
C TRP A 35 2.73 3.87 -9.85
N ALA A 36 3.38 4.82 -9.16
CA ALA A 36 4.74 5.26 -9.46
C ALA A 36 5.82 4.20 -9.18
N GLY A 37 5.44 3.09 -8.56
CA GLY A 37 6.34 2.01 -8.18
C GLY A 37 6.98 2.25 -6.81
N LEU A 38 7.06 1.17 -6.03
CA LEU A 38 7.88 1.12 -4.83
C LEU A 38 9.06 0.18 -5.10
N GLU A 39 10.18 0.43 -4.44
CA GLU A 39 11.32 -0.47 -4.44
C GLU A 39 11.66 -0.83 -3.00
N LEU A 40 12.12 -2.06 -2.81
CA LEU A 40 12.60 -2.57 -1.54
C LEU A 40 14.12 -2.55 -1.57
N ASP A 41 14.74 -1.83 -0.63
CA ASP A 41 16.20 -1.80 -0.53
C ASP A 41 16.77 -3.06 0.16
N ILE A 42 18.10 -3.09 0.29
CA ILE A 42 18.84 -4.21 0.91
C ILE A 42 18.53 -4.42 2.40
N VAL A 43 17.98 -3.42 3.09
CA VAL A 43 17.58 -3.54 4.51
C VAL A 43 16.08 -3.80 4.64
N GLY A 44 15.39 -4.06 3.53
CA GLY A 44 13.96 -4.31 3.50
C GLY A 44 13.14 -3.03 3.67
N GLN A 45 13.68 -1.84 3.44
CA GLN A 45 12.92 -0.60 3.52
C GLN A 45 12.28 -0.28 2.18
N LEU A 46 11.00 0.10 2.20
CA LEU A 46 10.30 0.56 1.00
C LEU A 46 10.56 2.04 0.73
N HIS A 47 10.79 2.38 -0.54
CA HIS A 47 10.86 3.76 -1.05
C HIS A 47 10.14 3.92 -2.39
N LEU A 48 9.79 5.17 -2.71
CA LEU A 48 9.28 5.53 -4.04
C LEU A 48 10.43 5.49 -5.05
N GLN A 49 10.22 4.84 -6.20
CA GLN A 49 11.22 4.78 -7.27
C GLN A 49 11.40 6.13 -7.98
N ASP A 50 10.30 6.86 -8.16
CA ASP A 50 10.30 8.17 -8.82
C ASP A 50 10.71 9.27 -7.83
N GLU A 51 11.93 9.80 -7.99
CA GLU A 51 12.46 10.87 -7.14
C GLU A 51 11.74 12.22 -7.32
N GLU A 52 11.18 12.50 -8.51
CA GLU A 52 10.39 13.72 -8.73
C GLU A 52 9.11 13.64 -7.90
N LEU A 53 8.41 12.51 -7.94
CA LEU A 53 7.25 12.25 -7.10
C LEU A 53 7.62 12.21 -5.61
N ALA A 54 8.75 11.60 -5.25
CA ALA A 54 9.23 11.56 -3.87
C ALA A 54 9.56 12.96 -3.31
N SER A 55 9.95 13.90 -4.17
CA SER A 55 10.24 15.30 -3.79
C SER A 55 8.99 16.12 -3.47
N THR A 56 7.83 15.72 -4.00
CA THR A 56 6.56 16.40 -3.74
C THR A 56 6.19 16.36 -2.26
N ARG A 57 5.34 17.29 -1.79
CA ARG A 57 4.86 17.26 -0.39
C ARG A 57 4.16 15.93 -0.04
N PRO A 58 3.26 15.38 -0.89
CA PRO A 58 2.68 14.06 -0.67
C PRO A 58 3.73 12.93 -0.69
N GLY A 59 4.68 12.96 -1.63
CA GLY A 59 5.76 11.97 -1.71
C GLY A 59 6.65 11.93 -0.48
N ARG A 60 7.06 13.10 0.04
CA ARG A 60 7.82 13.20 1.30
C ARG A 60 7.05 12.66 2.50
N ARG A 61 5.74 12.91 2.57
CA ARG A 61 4.88 12.34 3.63
C ARG A 61 4.83 10.82 3.52
N LEU A 62 4.65 10.28 2.33
CA LEU A 62 4.66 8.84 2.10
C LEU A 62 6.03 8.23 2.42
N ARG A 63 7.14 8.87 2.03
CA ARG A 63 8.50 8.42 2.39
C ARG A 63 8.66 8.30 3.90
N LEU A 64 8.16 9.27 4.68
CA LEU A 64 8.20 9.19 6.15
C LEU A 64 7.35 8.04 6.69
N LEU A 65 6.15 7.81 6.14
CA LEU A 65 5.28 6.70 6.50
C LEU A 65 5.95 5.35 6.24
N LEU A 66 6.49 5.16 5.04
CA LEU A 66 7.21 3.94 4.67
C LEU A 66 8.40 3.71 5.61
N GLN A 67 9.18 4.75 5.95
CA GLN A 67 10.40 4.63 6.76
C GLN A 67 10.18 4.32 8.24
N HIS A 68 9.10 4.84 8.82
CA HIS A 68 8.91 4.85 10.28
C HIS A 68 7.71 4.06 10.76
N GLN A 69 6.73 3.81 9.90
CA GLN A 69 5.52 3.10 10.30
C GLN A 69 5.55 1.68 9.76
N VAL A 70 5.85 1.51 8.48
CA VAL A 70 5.79 0.20 7.83
C VAL A 70 6.85 -0.76 8.41
N PRO A 71 6.45 -1.99 8.82
CA PRO A 71 7.38 -3.00 9.32
C PRO A 71 8.50 -3.35 8.34
N ARG A 72 9.71 -3.50 8.90
CA ARG A 72 10.95 -3.83 8.17
C ARG A 72 11.22 -5.32 8.05
N ASP A 73 10.52 -6.13 8.83
CA ASP A 73 10.70 -7.57 8.91
C ASP A 73 9.38 -8.25 9.29
N LEU A 74 9.42 -9.59 9.27
CA LEU A 74 8.25 -10.43 9.47
C LEU A 74 7.74 -10.31 10.91
N GLU A 75 8.64 -10.25 11.88
CA GLU A 75 8.29 -10.10 13.30
C GLU A 75 7.52 -8.80 13.55
N GLY A 76 7.99 -7.68 12.98
CA GLY A 76 7.28 -6.41 13.07
C GLY A 76 5.91 -6.43 12.39
N ALA A 77 5.78 -7.16 11.28
CA ALA A 77 4.50 -7.31 10.59
C ALA A 77 3.51 -8.17 11.39
N GLU A 78 3.97 -9.26 12.00
CA GLU A 78 3.20 -10.12 12.89
C GLU A 78 2.76 -9.35 14.16
N GLN A 79 3.66 -8.58 14.75
CA GLN A 79 3.34 -7.74 15.91
C GLN A 79 2.29 -6.69 15.57
N ARG A 80 2.40 -6.04 14.40
CA ARG A 80 1.41 -5.07 13.93
C ARG A 80 0.06 -5.74 13.69
N LEU A 81 0.05 -6.92 13.07
CA LEU A 81 -1.16 -7.70 12.85
C LEU A 81 -1.85 -8.05 14.17
N GLN A 82 -1.10 -8.48 15.18
CA GLN A 82 -1.65 -8.79 16.50
C GLN A 82 -2.32 -7.55 17.14
N GLN A 83 -1.66 -6.39 17.08
CA GLN A 83 -2.25 -5.13 17.58
C GLN A 83 -3.58 -4.80 16.89
N LEU A 84 -3.67 -5.02 15.58
CA LEU A 84 -4.90 -4.78 14.81
C LEU A 84 -6.02 -5.75 15.21
N GLN A 85 -5.68 -7.02 15.43
CA GLN A 85 -6.62 -8.05 15.88
C GLN A 85 -7.19 -7.75 17.27
N ASP A 86 -6.39 -7.19 18.17
CA ASP A 86 -6.85 -6.78 19.50
C ASP A 86 -7.87 -5.62 19.42
N LEU A 87 -7.74 -4.76 18.40
CA LEU A 87 -8.65 -3.62 18.15
C LEU A 87 -9.94 -4.02 17.41
N ARG A 88 -10.12 -5.30 17.10
CA ARG A 88 -11.25 -5.81 16.32
C ARG A 88 -12.62 -5.49 16.92
N LYS A 89 -12.73 -5.53 18.27
CA LYS A 89 -13.97 -5.24 19.03
C LYS A 89 -14.22 -3.75 19.27
N GLY A 90 -13.29 -2.88 18.87
CA GLY A 90 -13.36 -1.43 19.05
C GLY A 90 -14.07 -0.69 17.90
N PRO A 91 -14.08 0.65 17.95
CA PRO A 91 -14.54 1.48 16.83
C PRO A 91 -13.68 1.25 15.57
N PRO A 92 -14.13 1.76 14.40
CA PRO A 92 -13.30 1.81 13.20
C PRO A 92 -11.94 2.45 13.48
N LEU A 93 -10.90 1.96 12.81
CA LEU A 93 -9.57 2.52 12.91
C LEU A 93 -9.58 4.00 12.52
N SER A 94 -8.67 4.77 13.11
CA SER A 94 -8.43 6.12 12.63
C SER A 94 -7.95 6.07 11.17
N PRO A 95 -8.20 7.12 10.35
CA PRO A 95 -7.70 7.15 8.97
C PRO A 95 -6.19 6.90 8.86
N TRP A 96 -5.43 7.35 9.86
CA TRP A 96 -3.99 7.12 9.96
C TRP A 96 -3.66 5.64 10.22
N ASP A 97 -4.33 5.00 11.17
CA ASP A 97 -4.11 3.58 11.47
C ASP A 97 -4.53 2.67 10.32
N PHE A 98 -5.60 3.05 9.62
CA PHE A 98 -6.06 2.36 8.43
C PHE A 98 -5.08 2.53 7.25
N GLU A 99 -4.55 3.73 7.03
CA GLU A 99 -3.48 3.97 6.04
C GLU A 99 -2.25 3.10 6.36
N HIS A 100 -1.88 3.01 7.64
CA HIS A 100 -0.78 2.17 8.07
C HIS A 100 -1.05 0.66 7.88
N LEU A 101 -2.28 0.19 8.15
CA LEU A 101 -2.72 -1.17 7.85
C LEU A 101 -2.53 -1.50 6.36
N LEU A 102 -2.99 -0.62 5.47
CA LEU A 102 -2.86 -0.80 4.03
C LEU A 102 -1.40 -0.84 3.56
N LEU A 103 -0.57 0.11 4.03
CA LEU A 103 0.85 0.17 3.68
C LEU A 103 1.63 -1.05 4.19
N THR A 104 1.25 -1.58 5.36
CA THR A 104 1.81 -2.86 5.86
C THR A 104 1.45 -4.01 4.92
N GLY A 105 0.19 -4.09 4.46
CA GLY A 105 -0.23 -5.09 3.48
C GLY A 105 0.56 -4.98 2.16
N VAL A 106 0.78 -3.77 1.65
CA VAL A 106 1.62 -3.54 0.46
C VAL A 106 3.05 -4.02 0.70
N SER A 107 3.63 -3.74 1.87
CA SER A 107 4.95 -4.24 2.25
C SER A 107 5.05 -5.76 2.23
N CYS A 108 4.04 -6.45 2.75
CA CYS A 108 4.00 -7.92 2.71
C CYS A 108 4.03 -8.45 1.27
N VAL A 109 3.33 -7.82 0.32
CA VAL A 109 3.33 -8.24 -1.09
C VAL A 109 4.71 -8.08 -1.74
N TYR A 110 5.38 -6.94 -1.50
CA TYR A 110 6.73 -6.72 -2.01
C TYR A 110 7.73 -7.73 -1.44
N ARG A 111 7.61 -8.04 -0.15
CA ARG A 111 8.47 -9.02 0.53
C ARG A 111 8.22 -10.44 0.08
N LEU A 112 6.95 -10.80 -0.12
CA LEU A 112 6.58 -12.09 -0.69
C LEU A 112 7.25 -12.31 -2.05
N HIS A 113 7.35 -11.25 -2.85
CA HIS A 113 7.99 -11.32 -4.17
C HIS A 113 9.50 -11.57 -4.08
N VAL A 114 10.20 -10.91 -3.15
CA VAL A 114 11.66 -11.02 -3.01
C VAL A 114 12.13 -12.17 -2.10
N ALA A 115 11.29 -12.66 -1.19
CA ALA A 115 11.63 -13.75 -0.27
C ALA A 115 12.08 -14.98 -1.07
N SER A 116 13.22 -15.58 -0.73
CA SER A 116 13.80 -16.68 -1.49
C SER A 116 13.29 -18.04 -1.04
N GLU A 117 13.04 -18.20 0.26
CA GLU A 117 12.68 -19.47 0.87
C GLU A 117 11.16 -19.67 0.86
N ALA A 118 10.72 -20.91 0.58
CA ALA A 118 9.29 -21.23 0.51
C ALA A 118 8.59 -21.04 1.87
N GLU A 119 9.27 -21.36 2.97
CA GLU A 119 8.74 -21.13 4.32
C GLU A 119 8.53 -19.65 4.61
N GLU A 120 9.55 -18.82 4.33
CA GLU A 120 9.47 -17.37 4.52
C GLU A 120 8.35 -16.76 3.66
N ARG A 121 8.27 -17.15 2.37
CA ARG A 121 7.17 -16.76 1.48
C ARG A 121 5.80 -17.14 2.06
N GLY A 122 5.66 -18.36 2.56
CA GLY A 122 4.43 -18.82 3.19
C GLY A 122 3.99 -17.94 4.36
N ARG A 123 4.94 -17.54 5.23
CA ARG A 123 4.65 -16.66 6.36
C ARG A 123 4.27 -15.24 5.91
N TRP A 124 4.97 -14.68 4.92
CA TRP A 124 4.59 -13.38 4.35
C TRP A 124 3.19 -13.39 3.72
N ALA A 125 2.86 -14.46 2.98
CA ALA A 125 1.53 -14.65 2.39
C ALA A 125 0.44 -14.79 3.46
N GLN A 126 0.73 -15.51 4.55
CA GLN A 126 -0.18 -15.65 5.69
C GLN A 126 -0.47 -14.30 6.35
N VAL A 127 0.58 -13.53 6.68
CA VAL A 127 0.43 -12.19 7.28
C VAL A 127 -0.36 -11.27 6.37
N PHE A 128 -0.07 -11.26 5.06
CA PHE A 128 -0.83 -10.48 4.08
C PHE A 128 -2.33 -10.85 4.07
N THR A 129 -2.64 -12.14 4.06
CA THR A 129 -4.03 -12.64 4.05
C THR A 129 -4.78 -12.20 5.30
N LEU A 130 -4.12 -12.25 6.46
CA LEU A 130 -4.71 -11.81 7.72
C LEU A 130 -4.87 -10.28 7.78
N LEU A 131 -3.93 -9.50 7.24
CA LEU A 131 -4.08 -8.04 7.12
C LEU A 131 -5.23 -7.65 6.18
N ALA A 132 -5.41 -8.38 5.08
CA ALA A 132 -6.56 -8.20 4.19
C ALA A 132 -7.87 -8.50 4.93
N GLN A 133 -7.89 -9.51 5.79
CA GLN A 133 -9.04 -9.81 6.63
C GLN A 133 -9.30 -8.70 7.66
N GLU A 134 -8.27 -8.15 8.32
CA GLU A 134 -8.45 -6.99 9.22
C GLU A 134 -8.96 -5.75 8.47
N THR A 135 -8.53 -5.56 7.22
CA THR A 135 -9.03 -4.46 6.38
C THR A 135 -10.53 -4.60 6.15
N LEU A 136 -10.99 -5.79 5.77
CA LEU A 136 -12.42 -6.07 5.61
C LEU A 136 -13.16 -5.92 6.93
N TRP A 137 -12.58 -6.38 8.04
CA TRP A 137 -13.18 -6.23 9.36
C TRP A 137 -13.37 -4.77 9.73
N ASP A 138 -12.36 -3.93 9.54
CA ASP A 138 -12.44 -2.53 9.88
C ASP A 138 -13.47 -1.78 9.03
N LEU A 139 -13.48 -2.02 7.71
CA LEU A 139 -14.49 -1.46 6.79
C LEU A 139 -15.91 -1.92 7.11
N CYS A 140 -16.06 -3.09 7.72
CA CYS A 140 -17.34 -3.68 8.08
C CYS A 140 -17.97 -3.06 9.33
N LYS A 141 -17.15 -2.43 10.20
CA LYS A 141 -17.63 -1.77 11.42
C LYS A 141 -18.59 -0.62 11.07
N GLY A 142 -19.86 -0.78 11.44
CA GLY A 142 -20.91 0.20 11.17
C GLY A 142 -21.61 0.06 9.82
N PHE A 143 -21.16 -0.85 8.95
CA PHE A 143 -21.73 -1.06 7.60
C PHE A 143 -22.31 -2.46 7.38
N CYS A 144 -21.85 -3.49 8.12
CA CYS A 144 -22.34 -4.86 7.96
C CYS A 144 -23.57 -5.17 8.84
N PRO A 145 -24.57 -5.89 8.30
CA PRO A 145 -25.82 -6.19 9.01
C PRO A 145 -25.66 -7.10 10.24
N GLN A 146 -24.58 -7.89 10.33
CA GLN A 146 -24.28 -8.74 11.50
C GLN A 146 -22.93 -8.41 12.16
N GLY A 147 -22.28 -7.30 11.77
CA GLY A 147 -20.95 -6.93 12.29
C GLY A 147 -19.82 -7.92 11.95
N GLN A 148 -20.05 -8.84 11.01
CA GLN A 148 -19.06 -9.82 10.54
C GLN A 148 -18.76 -9.59 9.06
N PRO A 149 -17.48 -9.38 8.67
CA PRO A 149 -17.09 -9.28 7.27
C PRO A 149 -17.14 -10.65 6.59
N PRO A 150 -17.22 -10.70 5.25
CA PRO A 150 -17.01 -11.94 4.51
C PRO A 150 -15.64 -12.54 4.85
N SER A 151 -15.58 -13.84 5.11
CA SER A 151 -14.32 -14.50 5.43
C SER A 151 -13.46 -14.65 4.18
N LEU A 152 -12.16 -14.36 4.30
CA LEU A 152 -11.17 -14.65 3.26
C LEU A 152 -10.73 -16.12 3.25
N GLY A 153 -11.31 -16.98 4.10
CA GLY A 153 -10.99 -18.41 4.15
C GLY A 153 -11.17 -19.13 2.80
N LEU A 154 -12.06 -18.61 1.94
CA LEU A 154 -12.21 -19.10 0.57
C LEU A 154 -10.99 -18.80 -0.33
N TRP A 155 -10.27 -17.71 -0.07
CA TRP A 155 -9.05 -17.32 -0.80
C TRP A 155 -7.81 -18.04 -0.30
N ALA A 156 -7.76 -18.42 0.98
CA ALA A 156 -6.68 -19.25 1.53
C ALA A 156 -6.59 -20.60 0.80
N SER A 157 -7.74 -21.23 0.48
CA SER A 157 -7.77 -22.47 -0.31
C SER A 157 -7.33 -22.30 -1.77
N ILE A 158 -7.38 -21.09 -2.32
CA ILE A 158 -6.92 -20.79 -3.69
C ILE A 158 -5.39 -20.67 -3.72
N VAL A 159 -4.77 -20.16 -2.66
CA VAL A 159 -3.30 -19.99 -2.58
C VAL A 159 -2.60 -21.35 -2.45
N ASP A 160 -3.16 -22.29 -1.69
CA ASP A 160 -2.65 -23.67 -1.59
C ASP A 160 -2.74 -24.48 -2.91
N SER A 161 -3.41 -23.92 -3.93
CA SER A 161 -3.60 -24.55 -5.24
C SER A 161 -2.57 -24.09 -6.29
N PHE A 162 -1.66 -23.18 -5.95
CA PHE A 162 -0.59 -22.77 -6.87
C PHE A 162 0.61 -23.73 -6.76
N PRO A 163 1.06 -24.34 -7.88
CA PRO A 163 2.15 -25.31 -7.90
C PRO A 163 3.53 -24.70 -7.69
#